data_AF-A0A923J305-F1
#
_entry.id   AF-A0A923J305-F1
#
_cell.length_a   1.000
_cell.length_b   1.000
_cell.length_c   1.000
_cell.angle_alpha   90.00
_cell.angle_beta   90.00
_cell.angle_gamma   90.00
#
_symmetry.space_group_name_H-M   'P 1'
#
loop_
_entity.id
_entity.type
_entity.pdbx_description
1 polymer ?
#
loop_
_entity_poly.entity_id
_entity_poly.type
_entity_poly.pdbx_seq_one_letter_code
_entity_poly.pdbx_strand_id
1 'polypeptide(L)'
;MHNSPNLSEKDLMEDLLTTEKQVISAYSTGITESSCPNLRNVLLNNFRNAEDTQYKVFDAMKQKGWYQTKDAPANEVQQMKTKSTQMQQELK
;
A
#
# COMPACT_ATOMS: atom_id res chain seq x y z
N MET A 1 -34.06 21.56 -3.54
CA MET A 1 -33.70 20.25 -2.97
C MET A 1 -32.29 19.94 -3.44
N HIS A 2 -31.29 20.06 -2.56
CA HIS A 2 -29.92 19.67 -2.88
C HIS A 2 -29.83 18.14 -2.72
N ASN A 3 -29.76 17.41 -3.83
CA ASN A 3 -29.39 15.98 -3.81
C ASN A 3 -27.90 15.91 -3.49
N SER A 4 -27.55 15.74 -2.23
CA SER A 4 -26.23 15.22 -1.88
C SER A 4 -26.10 13.83 -2.51
N PRO A 5 -25.08 13.55 -3.34
CA PRO A 5 -24.86 12.20 -3.82
C PRO A 5 -24.59 11.32 -2.60
N ASN A 6 -25.47 10.36 -2.33
CA ASN A 6 -25.22 9.35 -1.32
C ASN A 6 -24.14 8.42 -1.88
N LEU A 7 -22.92 8.54 -1.37
CA LEU A 7 -21.83 7.61 -1.69
C LEU A 7 -22.21 6.21 -1.22
N SER A 8 -21.96 5.21 -2.06
CA SER A 8 -22.13 3.82 -1.65
C SER A 8 -21.02 3.41 -0.66
N GLU A 9 -21.26 2.33 0.09
CA GLU A 9 -20.20 1.74 0.93
C GLU A 9 -18.95 1.40 0.11
N LYS A 10 -19.13 0.94 -1.13
CA LYS A 10 -18.02 0.66 -2.04
C LYS A 10 -17.24 1.92 -2.41
N ASP A 11 -17.93 3.02 -2.73
CA ASP A 11 -17.27 4.29 -3.07
C ASP A 11 -16.47 4.83 -1.87
N LEU A 12 -17.03 4.71 -0.66
CA LEU A 12 -16.34 5.10 0.58
C LEU A 12 -15.11 4.23 0.84
N MET A 13 -15.20 2.92 0.61
CA MET A 13 -14.04 2.02 0.76
C MET A 13 -12.97 2.26 -0.31
N GLU A 14 -13.35 2.60 -1.54
CA GLU A 14 -12.41 2.99 -2.60
C GLU A 14 -11.69 4.30 -2.28
N ASP A 15 -12.41 5.29 -1.74
CA ASP A 15 -11.84 6.56 -1.28
C ASP A 15 -10.87 6.34 -0.12
N LEU A 16 -11.26 5.53 0.87
CA LEU A 16 -10.41 5.16 1.99
C LEU A 16 -9.14 4.43 1.53
N LEU A 17 -9.28 3.43 0.65
CA LEU A 17 -8.15 2.69 0.09
C LEU A 17 -7.19 3.62 -0.69
N THR A 18 -7.74 4.61 -1.40
CA THR A 18 -6.94 5.59 -2.15
C THR A 18 -6.22 6.55 -1.22
N THR A 19 -6.89 7.00 -0.18
CA THR A 19 -6.33 7.89 0.84
C THR A 19 -5.17 7.23 1.56
N GLU A 20 -5.35 5.99 2.04
CA GLU A 20 -4.26 5.26 2.70
C GLU A 20 -3.04 5.08 1.78
N LYS A 21 -3.25 4.84 0.47
CA LYS A 21 -2.13 4.71 -0.49
C LYS A 21 -1.31 5.99 -0.58
N GLN A 22 -1.98 7.14 -0.58
CA GLN A 22 -1.34 8.44 -0.60
C GLN A 22 -0.58 8.70 0.71
N VAL A 23 -1.17 8.38 1.85
CA VAL A 23 -0.55 8.53 3.17
C VAL A 23 0.70 7.66 3.30
N ILE A 24 0.61 6.38 2.91
CA ILE A 24 1.75 5.45 2.90
C ILE A 24 2.88 5.96 2.00
N SER A 25 2.56 6.47 0.81
CA SER A 25 3.54 7.05 -0.10
C SER A 25 4.25 8.26 0.51
N ALA A 26 3.49 9.18 1.11
CA ALA A 26 4.04 10.36 1.78
C ALA A 26 4.94 9.99 2.95
N TYR A 27 4.56 8.99 3.76
CA TYR A 27 5.42 8.48 4.82
C TYR A 27 6.70 7.84 4.29
N SER A 28 6.63 7.07 3.19
CA SER A 28 7.81 6.48 2.56
C SER A 28 8.85 7.55 2.20
N THR A 29 8.42 8.59 1.47
CA THR A 29 9.26 9.77 1.15
C THR A 29 9.83 10.41 2.41
N GLY A 30 8.98 10.70 3.40
CA GLY A 30 9.41 11.32 4.64
C GLY A 30 10.42 10.48 5.42
N ILE A 31 10.26 9.16 5.48
CA ILE A 31 11.20 8.24 6.14
C ILE A 31 12.56 8.28 5.46
N THR A 32 12.59 8.24 4.12
CA THR A 32 13.84 8.22 3.34
C THR A 32 14.56 9.56 3.35
N GLU A 33 13.84 10.67 3.48
CA GLU A 33 14.40 12.02 3.41
C GLU A 33 14.59 12.69 4.79
N SER A 34 14.09 12.08 5.88
CA SER A 34 14.30 12.61 7.24
C SER A 34 15.73 12.42 7.72
N SER A 35 16.40 13.51 8.08
CA SER A 35 17.74 13.49 8.72
C SER A 35 17.69 13.29 10.24
N CYS A 36 16.58 13.66 10.89
CA CYS A 36 16.39 13.51 12.34
C CYS A 36 15.93 12.08 12.69
N PRO A 37 16.69 11.31 13.49
CA PRO A 37 16.32 9.93 13.86
C PRO A 37 14.98 9.83 14.60
N ASN A 38 14.69 10.78 15.49
CA ASN A 38 13.44 10.79 16.24
C ASN A 38 12.23 11.01 15.32
N LEU A 39 12.34 11.95 14.37
CA LEU A 39 11.31 12.16 13.36
C LEU A 39 11.14 10.90 12.49
N ARG A 40 12.23 10.32 12.00
CA ARG A 40 12.19 9.10 11.20
C ARG A 40 11.47 7.96 11.94
N ASN A 41 11.73 7.79 13.24
CA ASN A 41 11.05 6.78 14.05
C ASN A 41 9.55 7.04 14.21
N VAL A 42 9.14 8.30 14.37
CA VAL A 42 7.71 8.67 14.40
C VAL A 42 7.05 8.34 13.06
N LEU A 43 7.67 8.73 11.94
CA LEU A 43 7.15 8.42 10.61
C LEU A 43 7.06 6.91 10.36
N LEU A 44 8.05 6.12 10.78
CA LEU A 44 8.02 4.66 10.70
C LEU A 44 6.86 4.05 11.49
N ASN A 45 6.59 4.54 12.70
CA ASN A 45 5.47 4.05 13.50
C ASN A 45 4.13 4.38 12.84
N ASN A 46 3.97 5.60 12.33
CA ASN A 46 2.74 5.99 11.63
C ASN A 46 2.56 5.22 10.31
N PHE A 47 3.65 5.00 9.57
CA PHE A 47 3.65 4.18 8.35
C PHE A 47 3.11 2.77 8.63
N ARG A 48 3.58 2.12 9.70
CA ARG A 48 3.11 0.77 10.08
C ARG A 48 1.62 0.75 10.39
N ASN A 49 1.11 1.78 11.07
CA ASN A 49 -0.31 1.89 11.39
C ASN A 49 -1.17 2.12 10.13
N ALA A 50 -0.71 2.96 9.21
CA ALA A 50 -1.38 3.21 7.93
C ALA A 50 -1.37 1.95 7.05
N GLU A 51 -0.25 1.22 7.01
CA GLU A 51 -0.14 -0.04 6.27
C GLU A 51 -1.10 -1.12 6.80
N ASP A 52 -1.16 -1.33 8.11
CA ASP A 52 -2.12 -2.25 8.74
C ASP A 52 -3.58 -1.85 8.45
N THR A 53 -3.89 -0.55 8.49
CA THR A 53 -5.22 -0.03 8.16
C THR A 53 -5.56 -0.29 6.70
N GLN A 54 -4.66 0.06 5.78
CA GLN A 54 -4.86 -0.18 4.35
C GLN A 54 -5.07 -1.67 4.06
N TYR A 55 -4.30 -2.54 4.70
CA TYR A 55 -4.43 -3.98 4.52
C TYR A 55 -5.82 -4.49 4.92
N LYS A 56 -6.34 -4.02 6.06
CA LYS A 56 -7.72 -4.34 6.51
C LYS A 56 -8.78 -3.84 5.53
N VAL A 57 -8.62 -2.64 4.98
CA VAL A 57 -9.54 -2.08 3.97
C VAL A 57 -9.50 -2.93 2.70
N PHE A 58 -8.32 -3.24 2.20
CA PHE A 58 -8.13 -4.10 1.03
C PHE A 58 -8.75 -5.49 1.25
N ASP A 59 -8.50 -6.13 2.40
CA ASP A 59 -9.02 -7.45 2.69
C ASP A 59 -10.56 -7.44 2.79
N ALA A 60 -11.14 -6.44 3.46
CA ALA A 60 -12.58 -6.27 3.51
C ALA A 60 -13.21 -6.05 2.11
N MET A 61 -12.58 -5.22 1.25
CA MET A 61 -13.04 -5.04 -0.13
C MET A 61 -12.93 -6.34 -0.94
N LYS A 62 -11.86 -7.12 -0.73
CA LYS A 62 -11.66 -8.42 -1.38
C LYS A 62 -12.73 -9.42 -0.95
N GLN A 63 -13.02 -9.54 0.34
CA GLN A 63 -14.06 -10.42 0.88
C GLN A 63 -15.45 -10.07 0.34
N LYS A 64 -15.73 -8.78 0.12
CA LYS A 64 -16.98 -8.28 -0.50
C LYS A 64 -17.00 -8.39 -2.03
N GLY A 65 -15.92 -8.87 -2.66
CA GLY A 65 -15.80 -9.00 -4.11
C GLY A 65 -15.60 -7.67 -4.85
N TRP A 66 -15.30 -6.58 -4.12
CA TRP A 66 -15.10 -5.25 -4.69
C TRP A 66 -13.68 -5.01 -5.20
N TYR A 67 -12.73 -5.83 -4.74
CA TYR A 67 -11.34 -5.78 -5.20
C TYR A 67 -10.92 -7.13 -5.78
N GLN A 68 -10.75 -7.19 -7.11
CA GLN A 68 -10.28 -8.40 -7.78
C GLN A 68 -8.76 -8.49 -7.77
N THR A 69 -8.24 -9.60 -7.26
CA THR A 69 -6.81 -9.95 -7.32
C THR A 69 -6.59 -11.04 -8.36
N LYS A 70 -5.50 -10.94 -9.12
CA LYS A 70 -5.03 -12.01 -9.98
C LYS A 70 -3.69 -12.49 -9.44
N ASP A 71 -3.55 -13.80 -9.27
CA ASP A 71 -2.27 -14.37 -8.93
C ASP A 71 -1.30 -14.17 -10.09
N ALA A 72 -0.06 -13.80 -9.78
CA ALA A 72 0.98 -13.71 -10.78
C ALA A 72 1.34 -15.12 -11.29
N PRO A 73 1.59 -15.30 -12.59
CA PRO A 73 2.06 -16.57 -13.12
C PRO A 73 3.35 -17.06 -12.43
N ALA A 74 3.42 -18.35 -12.07
CA ALA A 74 4.53 -18.90 -11.31
C ALA A 74 5.90 -18.74 -12.00
N ASN A 75 5.91 -18.78 -13.34
CA ASN A 75 7.11 -18.54 -14.16
C ASN A 75 7.61 -17.10 -14.03
N GLU A 76 6.72 -16.10 -13.99
CA GLU A 76 7.10 -14.68 -13.80
C GLU A 76 7.69 -14.46 -12.40
N VAL A 77 7.08 -15.07 -11.37
CA VAL A 77 7.60 -15.02 -10.01
C VAL A 77 9.00 -15.63 -9.94
N GLN A 78 9.21 -16.80 -10.57
CA GLN A 78 10.52 -17.45 -10.57
C GLN A 78 11.57 -16.65 -11.35
N GLN A 79 11.21 -16.08 -12.50
CA GLN A 79 12.10 -15.24 -13.30
C GLN A 79 12.54 -14.00 -12.53
N MET A 80 11.60 -13.33 -11.83
CA MET A 80 11.91 -12.16 -11.01
C MET A 80 12.82 -12.50 -9.83
N LYS A 81 12.62 -13.65 -9.17
CA LYS A 81 13.53 -14.13 -8.10
C LYS A 81 14.95 -14.34 -8.61
N THR A 82 15.11 -14.99 -9.76
CA THR A 82 16.43 -15.22 -10.37
C THR A 82 17.09 -13.88 -10.72
N LYS A 83 16.37 -12.97 -11.38
CA LYS A 83 16.89 -11.65 -11.76
C LYS A 83 17.31 -10.83 -10.54
N SER A 84 16.50 -10.83 -9.48
CA SER A 84 16.82 -10.10 -8.24
C SER A 84 18.08 -10.67 -7.55
N THR A 85 18.22 -11.99 -7.53
CA THR A 85 19.42 -12.65 -6.98
C THR A 85 20.67 -12.30 -7.79
N GLN A 86 20.58 -12.29 -9.12
CA GLN A 86 21.68 -11.92 -9.99
C GLN A 86 22.09 -10.46 -9.76
N MET A 87 21.15 -9.52 -9.73
CA MET A 87 21.43 -8.11 -9.44
C MET A 87 22.13 -7.93 -8.08
N GLN A 88 21.74 -8.72 -7.07
CA GLN A 88 22.40 -8.68 -5.77
C GLN A 88 23.86 -9.17 -5.83
N GLN A 89 24.19 -10.12 -6.70
CA GLN A 89 25.55 -10.60 -6.88
C GLN A 89 26.42 -9.57 -7.61
N GLU A 90 25.88 -8.85 -8.58
CA GLU A 90 26.58 -7.81 -9.34
C GLU A 90 26.90 -6.55 -8.50
N LEU A 91 26.20 -6.35 -7.39
CA LEU A 91 26.43 -5.24 -6.45
C LEU A 91 27.47 -5.55 -5.35
N LYS A 92 27.93 -6.80 -5.25
CA LYS A 92 28.96 -7.24 -4.30
C LYS A 92 30.35 -7.18 -4.92
#